data_AF-A0A382HIW2-F1
#
_entry.id   AF-A0A382HIW2-F1
#
_cell.length_a   1.000
_cell.length_b   1.000
_cell.length_c   1.000
_cell.angle_alpha   90.00
_cell.angle_beta   90.00
_cell.angle_gamma   90.00
#
_symmetry.space_group_name_H-M   'P 1'
#
loop_
_entity.id
_entity.type
_entity.pdbx_description
1 polymer ?
#
loop_
_entity_poly.entity_id
_entity_poly.type
_entity_poly.pdbx_seq_one_letter_code
_entity_poly.pdbx_strand_id
1 'polypeptide(L)' 'MAVSDKDSELLRCLNQNGKASQRELAASTGVALGTVSNHIKNLENEKIIRGYFADIDPEKIGFTLT' A
#
# COMPACT_ATOMS: atom_id res chain seq x y z
N MET A 1 3.93 10.87 12.49
CA MET A 1 4.87 11.58 11.59
C MET A 1 4.10 12.42 10.58
N ALA A 2 4.72 13.42 9.96
CA ALA A 2 4.13 14.04 8.76
C ALA A 2 4.41 13.11 7.57
N VAL A 3 3.38 12.74 6.81
CA VAL A 3 3.53 11.91 5.61
C VAL A 3 4.35 12.69 4.59
N SER A 4 5.50 12.16 4.17
CA SER A 4 6.33 12.82 3.16
C SER A 4 5.71 12.69 1.77
N ASP A 5 6.19 13.48 0.80
CA ASP A 5 5.76 13.35 -0.59
C ASP A 5 6.03 11.94 -1.14
N LYS A 6 7.16 11.32 -0.72
CA LYS A 6 7.53 9.96 -1.12
C LYS A 6 6.67 8.89 -0.46
N ASP A 7 6.27 9.09 0.80
CA ASP A 7 5.29 8.22 1.45
C ASP A 7 3.94 8.29 0.73
N SER A 8 3.53 9.49 0.32
CA SER A 8 2.28 9.69 -0.43
C SER A 8 2.30 8.99 -1.79
N GLU A 9 3.44 9.02 -2.47
CA GLU A 9 3.65 8.30 -3.74
C GLU A 9 3.61 6.77 -3.54
N LEU A 10 4.28 6.26 -2.50
CA LEU A 10 4.23 4.86 -2.09
C LEU A 10 2.80 4.39 -1.79
N LEU A 11 2.04 5.18 -1.02
CA LEU A 11 0.66 4.89 -0.68
C LEU A 11 -0.24 4.87 -1.91
N ARG A 12 -0.02 5.74 -2.90
CA ARG A 12 -0.72 5.70 -4.19
C ARG A 12 -0.42 4.41 -4.95
N CYS A 13 0.84 4.01 -5.04
CA CYS A 13 1.21 2.75 -5.70
C CYS A 13 0.59 1.53 -5.01
N LEU A 14 0.62 1.49 -3.68
CA LEU A 14 0.01 0.41 -2.90
C LEU A 14 -1.52 0.39 -2.99
N ASN A 15 -2.17 1.55 -3.09
CA ASN A 15 -3.62 1.61 -3.30
C ASN A 15 -4.01 1.03 -4.67
N GLN A 16 -3.20 1.29 -5.70
CA GLN A 16 -3.41 0.74 -7.04
C GLN A 16 -3.09 -0.75 -7.13
N ASN A 17 -2.05 -1.20 -6.43
CA ASN A 17 -1.68 -2.62 -6.33
C ASN A 17 -1.18 -2.94 -4.93
N GLY A 18 -2.07 -3.43 -4.07
CA GLY A 18 -1.75 -3.80 -2.69
C GLY A 18 -0.78 -4.99 -2.57
N LYS A 19 -0.50 -5.71 -3.67
CA LYS A 19 0.46 -6.81 -3.73
C LYS A 19 1.79 -6.42 -4.39
N ALA A 20 1.98 -5.14 -4.71
CA ALA A 20 3.22 -4.66 -5.30
C ALA A 20 4.43 -5.03 -4.41
N SER A 21 5.44 -5.62 -5.03
CA SER A 21 6.70 -5.90 -4.37
C SER A 21 7.46 -4.60 -4.07
N GLN A 22 8.32 -4.64 -3.05
CA GLN A 22 9.17 -3.48 -2.72
C GLN A 22 10.06 -3.06 -3.91
N ARG A 23 10.42 -3.99 -4.81
CA ARG A 23 11.15 -3.70 -6.05
C ARG A 23 10.32 -2.90 -7.04
N GLU A 24 9.07 -3.26 -7.26
CA GLU A 24 8.16 -2.52 -8.14
C GLU A 24 7.88 -1.12 -7.58
N LEU A 25 7.69 -1.02 -6.26
CA LEU A 25 7.52 0.26 -5.58
C LEU A 25 8.76 1.15 -5.71
N ALA A 26 9.97 0.60 -5.50
CA ALA A 26 11.22 1.31 -5.70
C ALA A 26 11.39 1.82 -7.13
N ALA A 27 11.07 0.98 -8.12
CA ALA A 27 11.12 1.36 -9.54
C ALA A 27 10.10 2.47 -9.87
N SER A 28 8.91 2.42 -9.28
CA SER A 28 7.83 3.38 -9.55
C SER A 28 8.07 4.74 -8.89
N THR A 29 8.69 4.76 -7.71
CA THR A 29 8.85 5.98 -6.88
C THR A 29 10.26 6.59 -6.95
N GLY A 30 11.21 5.87 -7.56
CA GLY A 30 12.61 6.31 -7.73
C GLY A 30 13.44 6.28 -6.44
N VAL A 31 12.94 5.70 -5.36
CA VAL A 31 13.68 5.52 -4.10
C VAL A 31 14.36 4.16 -4.03
N ALA A 32 15.47 4.09 -3.28
CA ALA A 32 16.17 2.84 -3.05
C ALA A 32 15.31 1.81 -2.32
N LEU A 33 15.54 0.52 -2.58
CA LEU A 33 14.77 -0.59 -2.00
C LEU A 33 14.74 -0.56 -0.46
N GLY A 34 15.89 -0.28 0.18
CA GLY A 34 15.98 -0.17 1.63
C GLY A 34 15.17 0.99 2.20
N THR A 35 15.11 2.11 1.46
CA THR A 35 14.29 3.28 1.79
C THR A 35 12.82 2.91 1.75
N VAL A 36 12.35 2.27 0.67
CA VAL A 36 10.98 1.75 0.56
C VAL A 36 10.62 0.84 1.74
N SER A 37 11.51 -0.10 2.09
CA SER A 37 11.31 -1.02 3.21
C SER A 37 11.12 -0.29 4.54
N ASN A 38 11.95 0.73 4.80
CA ASN A 38 11.82 1.56 6.00
C ASN A 38 10.53 2.39 6.02
N HIS A 39 10.16 3.00 4.89
CA HIS A 39 8.92 3.77 4.78
C HIS A 39 7.70 2.90 5.05
N ILE A 40 7.59 1.73 4.40
CA ILE A 40 6.46 0.81 4.61
C ILE A 40 6.37 0.39 6.08
N LYS A 41 7.48 -0.04 6.69
CA LYS A 41 7.51 -0.40 8.11
C LYS A 41 7.05 0.73 9.02
N ASN A 42 7.52 1.96 8.76
CA ASN A 42 7.10 3.12 9.56
C ASN A 42 5.61 3.42 9.38
N LEU A 43 5.10 3.39 8.15
CA LEU A 43 3.68 3.62 7.86
C LEU A 43 2.78 2.55 8.51
N GLU A 44 3.22 1.30 8.57
CA GLU A 44 2.53 0.20 9.27
C GLU A 44 2.59 0.36 10.80
N ASN A 45 3.75 0.70 11.34
CA ASN A 45 3.96 0.93 12.77
C ASN A 45 3.10 2.10 13.28
N GLU A 46 3.01 3.17 12.49
CA GLU A 46 2.16 4.33 12.78
C GLU A 46 0.66 4.10 12.48
N LYS A 47 0.28 2.89 12.03
CA LYS A 47 -1.11 2.55 11.65
C LYS A 47 -1.70 3.41 10.54
N ILE A 48 -0.85 4.04 9.73
CA ILE A 48 -1.25 4.71 8.48
C ILE A 48 -1.61 3.64 7.45
N ILE A 49 -0.75 2.63 7.28
CA ILE A 49 -1.12 1.37 6.63
C ILE A 49 -1.71 0.46 7.71
N ARG A 50 -3.02 0.19 7.60
CA ARG A 50 -3.75 -0.65 8.57
C ARG A 50 -3.78 -2.12 8.20
N GLY A 51 -3.60 -2.42 6.92
CA GLY A 51 -3.64 -3.76 6.36
C GLY A 51 -3.81 -3.71 4.84
N TYR A 52 -3.63 -4.87 4.22
CA TYR A 52 -3.81 -5.08 2.78
C TYR A 52 -5.01 -5.99 2.59
N PHE A 53 -5.95 -5.57 1.76
CA PHE A 53 -7.22 -6.26 1.56
C PHE A 53 -7.41 -6.56 0.08
N ALA A 54 -8.04 -7.69 -0.20
CA ALA A 54 -8.53 -7.98 -1.54
C ALA A 54 -9.79 -7.13 -1.79
N ASP A 55 -9.91 -6.60 -3.00
CA ASP A 55 -11.17 -6.05 -3.50
C ASP A 55 -12.04 -7.22 -3.98
N ILE A 56 -13.12 -7.48 -3.25
CA ILE A 56 -13.97 -8.67 -3.44
C ILE A 56 -15.34 -8.19 -3.89
N ASP A 57 -15.78 -8.71 -5.03
CA ASP A 57 -17.12 -8.49 -5.53
C ASP A 57 -18.15 -9.23 -4.64
N PRO A 58 -18.98 -8.50 -3.85
CA PRO A 58 -19.90 -9.11 -2.92
C PRO A 58 -21.00 -9.93 -3.62
N GLU A 59 -21.44 -9.52 -4.81
CA GLU A 59 -22.50 -10.24 -5.54
C GLU A 59 -22.04 -11.63 -5.98
N LYS A 60 -20.78 -11.75 -6.40
CA LYS A 60 -20.20 -13.04 -6.81
C LYS A 60 -19.95 -14.02 -5.67
N ILE A 61 -19.90 -13.53 -4.42
CA ILE A 61 -19.70 -14.37 -3.23
C ILE A 61 -20.99 -14.59 -2.43
N GLY A 62 -22.14 -14.24 -3.00
CA GLY A 62 -23.44 -14.46 -2.36
C GLY A 62 -23.79 -13.48 -1.23
N PHE A 63 -23.05 -12.37 -1.12
CA PHE A 63 -23.43 -11.24 -0.27
C PHE A 63 -24.37 -10.31 -1.04
N THR A 64 -25.62 -10.73 -1.20
CA THR A 64 -26.69 -9.83 -1.64
C THR A 64 -27.22 -9.08 -0.43
N LEU A 65 -27.15 -7.74 -0.46
CA LEU A 65 -27.85 -6.88 0.50
C LEU A 65 -29.34 -7.29 0.52
N THR A 66 -29.80 -7.79 1.66
CA THR A 66 -31.23 -8.00 1.96
C THR A 66 -31.76 -6.74 2.62
#